data_AF-A0A438H2P9-F1
#
_entry.id   AF-A0A438H2P9-F1
#
_cell.length_a   1.000
_cell.length_b   1.000
_cell.length_c   1.000
_cell.angle_alpha   90.00
_cell.angle_beta   90.00
_cell.angle_gamma   90.00
#
_symmetry.space_group_name_H-M   'P 1'
#
loop_
_entity.id
_entity.type
_entity.pdbx_description
1 polymer ?
#
loop_
_entity_poly.entity_id
_entity_poly.type
_entity_poly.pdbx_seq_one_letter_code
_entity_poly.pdbx_strand_id
1 'polypeptide(L)'
;MNSLQHGIWMNQWERNMELMRDAIHTRYALLPYFYTLFREANTSGVPVMRPLWMEFPSDKATFSNDEAFMVGNSLLVQGIYTERAKYASVYLPGGQSWYDLRTGIIYKGGTTHKLEVSEETIPAFHRAGTIIPRKDRYRRSSTLMANDPYTLVSI
;
A
#
# COMPACT_ATOMS: atom_id res chain seq x y z
N MET A 1 14.75 31.48 -24.59
CA MET A 1 13.94 30.54 -23.80
C MET A 1 14.80 30.05 -22.65
N ASN A 2 14.42 30.37 -21.41
CA ASN A 2 15.32 30.52 -20.25
C ASN A 2 15.84 29.19 -19.68
N SER A 3 17.15 29.17 -19.37
CA SER A 3 17.85 28.12 -18.61
C SER A 3 17.21 27.82 -17.25
N LEU A 4 16.56 28.81 -16.63
CA LEU A 4 15.84 28.68 -15.36
C LEU A 4 14.61 27.77 -15.45
N GLN A 5 13.86 27.82 -16.57
CA GLN A 5 12.72 26.92 -16.74
C GLN A 5 13.22 25.48 -16.90
N HIS A 6 14.29 25.25 -17.67
CA HIS A 6 14.91 23.92 -17.81
C HIS A 6 15.34 23.35 -16.45
N GLY A 7 15.95 24.15 -15.57
CA GLY A 7 16.35 23.69 -14.23
C GLY A 7 15.16 23.29 -13.33
N ILE A 8 14.05 24.05 -13.37
CA ILE A 8 12.84 23.73 -12.59
C ILE A 8 12.21 22.42 -13.07
N TRP A 9 12.13 22.22 -14.39
CA TRP A 9 11.62 20.97 -14.95
C TRP A 9 12.51 19.80 -14.52
N MET A 10 13.83 19.91 -14.66
CA MET A 10 14.75 18.84 -14.29
C MET A 10 14.64 18.47 -12.80
N ASN A 11 14.56 19.45 -11.90
CA ASN A 11 14.39 19.18 -10.47
C ASN A 11 13.06 18.45 -10.17
N GLN A 12 11.97 18.86 -10.81
CA GLN A 12 10.68 18.17 -10.66
C GLN A 12 10.73 16.73 -11.23
N TRP A 13 11.41 16.55 -12.37
CA TRP A 13 11.61 15.23 -12.97
C TRP A 13 12.41 14.30 -12.06
N GLU A 14 13.51 14.79 -11.48
CA GLU A 14 14.35 14.03 -10.54
C GLU A 14 13.54 13.59 -9.32
N ARG A 15 12.80 14.52 -8.69
CA ARG A 15 11.90 14.21 -7.57
C ARG A 15 10.88 13.14 -7.94
N ASN A 16 10.21 13.29 -9.08
CA ASN A 16 9.20 12.30 -9.52
C ASN A 16 9.83 10.92 -9.77
N MET A 17 11.04 10.87 -10.33
CA MET A 17 11.77 9.62 -10.55
C MET A 17 12.14 8.92 -9.23
N GLU A 18 12.48 9.66 -8.19
CA GLU A 18 12.73 9.09 -6.86
C GLU A 18 11.47 8.46 -6.27
N LEU A 19 10.34 9.15 -6.31
CA LEU A 19 9.05 8.62 -5.84
C LEU A 19 8.63 7.37 -6.62
N MET A 20 8.80 7.38 -7.94
CA MET A 20 8.52 6.21 -8.77
C MET A 20 9.45 5.04 -8.42
N ARG A 21 10.73 5.30 -8.14
CA ARG A 21 11.69 4.27 -7.75
C ARG A 21 11.30 3.64 -6.41
N ASP A 22 10.88 4.43 -5.43
CA ASP A 22 10.45 3.93 -4.12
C ASP A 22 9.17 3.08 -4.22
N ALA A 23 8.22 3.50 -5.07
CA ALA A 23 7.02 2.69 -5.36
C ALA A 23 7.39 1.35 -6.02
N ILE A 24 8.33 1.35 -6.98
CA ILE A 24 8.81 0.13 -7.63
C ILE A 24 9.52 -0.77 -6.62
N HIS A 25 10.39 -0.23 -5.75
CA HIS A 25 11.06 -0.98 -4.70
C HIS A 25 10.05 -1.64 -3.75
N THR A 26 9.02 -0.90 -3.33
CA THR A 26 7.94 -1.42 -2.49
C THR A 26 7.20 -2.58 -3.17
N ARG A 27 6.84 -2.41 -4.44
CA ARG A 27 6.18 -3.48 -5.24
C ARG A 27 7.06 -4.73 -5.34
N TYR A 28 8.36 -4.55 -5.59
CA TYR A 28 9.33 -5.65 -5.69
C TYR A 28 9.50 -6.38 -4.36
N ALA A 29 9.61 -5.63 -3.26
CA ALA A 29 9.70 -6.23 -1.92
C ALA A 29 8.49 -7.11 -1.61
N LEU A 30 7.29 -6.71 -2.04
CA LEU A 30 6.04 -7.44 -1.81
C LEU A 30 5.75 -8.54 -2.85
N LEU A 31 6.64 -8.82 -3.81
CA LEU A 31 6.42 -9.89 -4.80
C LEU A 31 6.08 -11.26 -4.18
N PRO A 32 6.73 -11.72 -3.09
CA PRO A 32 6.33 -12.95 -2.40
C PRO A 32 4.87 -12.96 -1.94
N TYR A 33 4.41 -11.83 -1.37
CA TYR A 33 3.04 -11.67 -0.91
C TYR A 33 2.07 -11.70 -2.10
N PHE A 34 2.32 -10.91 -3.14
CA PHE A 34 1.49 -10.92 -4.35
C PHE A 34 1.41 -12.30 -5.00
N TYR A 35 2.53 -13.01 -5.11
CA TYR A 35 2.53 -14.34 -5.71
C TYR A 35 1.70 -15.35 -4.90
N THR A 36 1.73 -15.23 -3.57
CA THR A 36 0.86 -16.01 -2.67
C THR A 36 -0.61 -15.69 -2.91
N LEU A 37 -0.97 -14.41 -3.05
CA LEU A 37 -2.35 -13.99 -3.35
C LEU A 37 -2.81 -14.45 -4.74
N PHE A 38 -1.94 -14.42 -5.76
CA PHE A 38 -2.26 -14.96 -7.08
C PHE A 38 -2.47 -16.48 -7.05
N ARG A 39 -1.72 -17.20 -6.20
CA ARG A 39 -1.95 -18.63 -5.97
C ARG A 39 -3.29 -18.89 -5.29
N GLU A 40 -3.66 -18.09 -4.30
CA GLU A 40 -4.99 -18.15 -3.68
C GLU A 40 -6.07 -17.88 -4.74
N ALA A 41 -5.97 -16.80 -5.49
CA ALA A 41 -6.92 -16.46 -6.56
C ALA A 41 -7.09 -17.58 -7.59
N ASN A 42 -6.00 -18.24 -7.99
CA ASN A 42 -6.06 -19.37 -8.91
C ASN A 42 -6.78 -20.61 -8.33
N THR A 43 -6.71 -20.82 -7.01
CA THR A 43 -7.23 -22.04 -6.38
C THR A 43 -8.62 -21.89 -5.79
N SER A 44 -8.97 -20.71 -5.27
CA SER A 44 -10.25 -20.44 -4.61
C SER A 44 -11.13 -19.43 -5.35
N GLY A 45 -10.58 -18.70 -6.34
CA GLY A 45 -11.28 -17.61 -7.03
C GLY A 45 -11.36 -16.30 -6.23
N VAL A 46 -10.78 -16.23 -5.03
CA VAL A 46 -10.77 -15.01 -4.22
C VAL A 46 -9.85 -13.96 -4.87
N PRO A 47 -10.32 -12.72 -5.11
CA PRO A 47 -9.52 -11.73 -5.82
C PRO A 47 -8.32 -11.25 -4.98
N VAL A 48 -7.25 -10.83 -5.66
CA VAL A 48 -6.04 -10.27 -5.02
C VAL A 48 -6.34 -8.90 -4.39
N MET A 49 -7.07 -8.06 -5.12
CA MET A 49 -7.54 -6.75 -4.68
C MET A 49 -9.01 -6.89 -4.30
N ARG A 50 -9.37 -6.56 -3.06
CA ARG A 50 -10.68 -6.86 -2.48
C ARG A 50 -11.32 -5.56 -1.99
N PRO A 51 -12.61 -5.30 -2.26
CA PRO A 51 -13.31 -4.21 -1.61
C PRO A 51 -13.40 -4.48 -0.10
N LEU A 52 -13.48 -3.42 0.72
CA LEU A 52 -13.43 -3.58 2.19
C LEU A 52 -14.53 -4.50 2.73
N TRP A 53 -15.75 -4.40 2.19
CA TRP A 53 -16.89 -5.22 2.63
C TRP A 53 -16.70 -6.73 2.44
N MET A 54 -15.80 -7.14 1.55
CA MET A 54 -15.50 -8.57 1.34
C MET A 54 -14.72 -9.14 2.54
N GLU A 55 -13.80 -8.35 3.11
CA GLU A 55 -13.00 -8.73 4.28
C GLU A 55 -13.73 -8.44 5.60
N PHE A 56 -14.67 -7.49 5.59
CA PHE A 56 -15.41 -7.01 6.76
C PHE A 56 -16.92 -7.00 6.53
N PRO A 57 -17.56 -8.16 6.25
CA PRO A 57 -18.97 -8.22 5.84
C PRO A 57 -19.96 -7.76 6.92
N SER A 58 -19.58 -7.80 8.19
CA SER A 58 -20.41 -7.33 9.31
C SER A 58 -20.31 -5.82 9.53
N ASP A 59 -19.38 -5.15 8.88
CA ASP A 59 -19.07 -3.73 9.06
C ASP A 59 -19.74 -2.89 7.97
N LYS A 60 -20.94 -2.37 8.27
CA LYS A 60 -21.75 -1.62 7.30
C LYS A 60 -21.05 -0.37 6.73
N ALA A 61 -20.10 0.21 7.46
CA ALA A 61 -19.35 1.38 6.98
C ALA A 61 -18.49 1.07 5.74
N THR A 62 -18.18 -0.21 5.52
CA THR A 62 -17.36 -0.66 4.38
C THR A 62 -18.14 -0.81 3.07
N PHE A 63 -19.48 -0.81 3.12
CA PHE A 63 -20.31 -1.15 1.95
C PHE A 63 -20.35 -0.02 0.92
N SER A 64 -20.27 1.22 1.40
CA SER A 64 -20.22 2.42 0.56
C SER A 64 -18.80 2.96 0.38
N ASN A 65 -17.78 2.23 0.81
CA ASN A 65 -16.39 2.68 0.65
C ASN A 65 -15.86 2.21 -0.71
N ASP A 66 -15.62 3.17 -1.59
CA ASP A 66 -15.06 3.00 -2.93
C ASP A 66 -13.64 3.59 -3.08
N GLU A 67 -13.12 4.23 -2.03
CA GLU A 67 -11.81 4.88 -2.05
C GLU A 67 -10.67 3.99 -1.56
N ALA A 68 -10.97 3.01 -0.70
CA ALA A 68 -9.99 2.11 -0.12
C ALA A 68 -10.26 0.66 -0.53
N PHE A 69 -9.19 -0.11 -0.58
CA PHE A 69 -9.25 -1.53 -0.90
C PHE A 69 -8.23 -2.32 -0.09
N MET A 70 -8.50 -3.60 0.06
CA MET A 70 -7.58 -4.56 0.64
C MET A 70 -6.73 -5.20 -0.47
N VAL A 71 -5.46 -5.44 -0.20
CA VAL A 71 -4.60 -6.35 -0.97
C VAL A 71 -4.45 -7.61 -0.14
N GLY A 72 -5.12 -8.69 -0.54
CA GLY A 72 -5.31 -9.87 0.29
C GLY A 72 -6.08 -9.53 1.57
N ASN A 73 -5.73 -10.18 2.68
CA ASN A 73 -6.30 -9.92 4.00
C ASN A 73 -5.42 -9.02 4.88
N SER A 74 -4.16 -8.75 4.48
CA SER A 74 -3.14 -8.11 5.33
C SER A 74 -2.94 -6.62 5.12
N LEU A 75 -3.18 -6.09 3.90
CA LEU A 75 -2.87 -4.69 3.58
C LEU A 75 -4.12 -3.94 3.18
N LEU A 76 -4.35 -2.76 3.77
CA LEU A 76 -5.33 -1.78 3.30
C LEU A 76 -4.58 -0.66 2.58
N VAL A 77 -5.07 -0.25 1.41
CA VAL A 77 -4.53 0.89 0.66
C VAL A 77 -5.64 1.91 0.44
N GLN A 78 -5.38 3.16 0.78
CA GLN A 78 -6.29 4.28 0.54
C GLN A 78 -5.86 5.02 -0.74
N GLY A 79 -6.76 5.14 -1.70
CA GLY A 79 -6.57 5.99 -2.87
C GLY A 79 -6.73 7.48 -2.54
N ILE A 80 -5.94 8.31 -3.22
CA ILE A 80 -6.06 9.78 -3.17
C ILE A 80 -6.53 10.27 -4.55
N TYR A 81 -7.79 10.68 -4.64
CA TYR A 81 -8.45 11.04 -5.91
C TYR A 81 -8.62 12.55 -6.10
N THR A 82 -8.26 13.35 -5.10
CA THR A 82 -8.35 14.81 -5.16
C THR A 82 -6.97 15.41 -5.43
N GLU A 83 -6.87 16.24 -6.47
CA GLU A 83 -5.64 16.97 -6.78
C GLU A 83 -5.19 17.83 -5.59
N ARG A 84 -3.90 17.76 -5.23
CA ARG A 84 -3.28 18.53 -4.13
C ARG A 84 -3.98 18.37 -2.78
N ALA A 85 -4.60 17.21 -2.55
CA ALA A 85 -5.12 16.87 -1.23
C ALA A 85 -4.00 17.00 -0.18
N LYS A 86 -4.30 17.68 0.94
CA LYS A 86 -3.42 17.76 2.12
C LYS A 86 -3.82 16.78 3.20
N TYR A 87 -5.07 16.33 3.16
CA TYR A 87 -5.64 15.41 4.12
C TYR A 87 -6.50 14.37 3.42
N ALA A 88 -6.50 13.15 3.94
CA ALA A 88 -7.41 12.08 3.57
C ALA A 88 -8.19 11.60 4.80
N SER A 89 -9.48 11.32 4.62
CA SER A 89 -10.31 10.70 5.66
C SER A 89 -10.32 9.20 5.43
N VAL A 90 -9.51 8.47 6.20
CA VAL A 90 -9.28 7.04 5.99
C VAL A 90 -10.07 6.23 7.00
N TYR A 91 -11.02 5.44 6.53
CA TYR A 91 -11.73 4.47 7.37
C TYR A 91 -10.91 3.19 7.49
N LEU A 92 -10.54 2.82 8.72
CA LEU A 92 -9.84 1.58 9.01
C LEU A 92 -10.83 0.60 9.65
N PRO A 93 -11.26 -0.48 8.96
CA PRO A 93 -12.36 -1.34 9.41
C PRO A 93 -11.95 -2.35 10.50
N GLY A 94 -12.94 -2.96 11.14
CA GLY A 94 -12.76 -4.02 12.15
C GLY A 94 -12.24 -3.54 13.51
N GLY A 95 -12.18 -4.41 14.51
CA GLY A 95 -11.78 -4.05 15.88
C GLY A 95 -10.26 -4.06 16.13
N GLN A 96 -9.48 -4.56 15.19
CA GLN A 96 -8.02 -4.72 15.31
C GLN A 96 -7.26 -3.40 15.07
N SER A 97 -5.99 -3.38 15.49
CA SER A 97 -5.06 -2.29 15.15
C SER A 97 -4.59 -2.37 13.71
N TRP A 98 -4.19 -1.23 13.18
CA TRP A 98 -3.64 -1.04 11.85
C TRP A 98 -2.33 -0.26 11.96
N TYR A 99 -1.32 -0.65 11.19
CA TYR A 99 0.01 -0.05 11.27
C TYR A 99 0.33 0.60 9.95
N ASP A 100 0.67 1.90 9.96
CA ASP A 100 1.16 2.57 8.76
C ASP A 100 2.39 1.83 8.23
N LEU A 101 2.33 1.42 6.96
CA LEU A 101 3.32 0.53 6.35
C LEU A 101 4.73 1.15 6.32
N ARG A 102 4.82 2.49 6.35
CA ARG A 102 6.08 3.23 6.24
C ARG A 102 6.62 3.67 7.60
N THR A 103 5.76 4.23 8.44
CA THR A 103 6.14 4.85 9.71
C THR A 103 5.98 3.92 10.91
N GLY A 104 5.20 2.85 10.78
CA GLY A 104 4.87 1.95 11.89
C GLY A 104 3.90 2.53 12.91
N ILE A 105 3.37 3.74 12.68
CA ILE A 105 2.38 4.37 13.55
C ILE A 105 1.13 3.50 13.62
N ILE A 106 0.60 3.35 14.83
CA ILE A 106 -0.54 2.49 15.12
C ILE A 106 -1.83 3.32 15.08
N TYR A 107 -2.83 2.79 14.40
CA TYR A 107 -4.18 3.31 14.32
C TYR A 107 -5.18 2.27 14.82
N LYS A 108 -6.21 2.75 15.53
CA LYS A 108 -7.33 1.91 15.97
C LYS A 108 -8.26 1.62 14.79
N GLY A 109 -8.71 0.38 14.65
CA GLY A 109 -9.79 0.03 13.71
C GLY A 109 -11.18 0.46 14.18
N GLY A 110 -12.15 0.38 13.27
CA GLY A 110 -13.56 0.72 13.48
C GLY A 110 -13.82 2.22 13.49
N THR A 111 -12.86 3.04 13.05
CA THR A 111 -12.96 4.50 13.07
C THR A 111 -12.29 5.12 11.85
N THR A 112 -12.73 6.33 11.51
CA THR A 112 -12.11 7.17 10.48
C THR A 112 -10.99 8.00 11.10
N HIS A 113 -9.85 8.07 10.41
CA HIS A 113 -8.70 8.89 10.78
C HIS A 113 -8.49 9.98 9.74
N LYS A 114 -8.20 11.20 10.19
CA LYS A 114 -7.78 12.29 9.32
C LYS A 114 -6.26 12.27 9.23
N LEU A 115 -5.73 11.86 8.08
CA LEU A 115 -4.30 11.69 7.86
C LEU A 115 -3.76 12.79 6.95
N GLU A 116 -2.57 13.29 7.25
CA GLU A 116 -1.84 14.16 6.33
C GLU A 116 -1.35 13.35 5.14
N VAL A 117 -1.59 13.88 3.95
CA VAL A 117 -1.14 13.28 2.70
C VAL A 117 -0.41 14.32 1.86
N SER A 118 0.64 13.87 1.21
CA SER A 118 1.39 14.60 0.20
C SER A 118 1.51 13.75 -1.07
N GLU A 119 2.00 14.35 -2.15
CA GLU A 119 2.33 13.64 -3.40
C GLU A 119 3.34 12.50 -3.21
N GLU A 120 4.08 12.51 -2.10
CA GLU A 120 5.15 11.54 -1.80
C GLU A 120 4.64 10.33 -1.01
N THR A 121 3.34 10.28 -0.73
CA THR A 121 2.73 9.28 0.16
C THR A 121 1.67 8.46 -0.52
N ILE A 122 1.77 7.15 -0.33
CA ILE A 122 0.71 6.19 -0.61
C ILE A 122 0.24 5.66 0.76
N PRO A 123 -0.90 6.13 1.29
CA PRO A 123 -1.36 5.66 2.59
C PRO A 123 -1.73 4.17 2.50
N ALA A 124 -0.95 3.35 3.19
CA ALA A 124 -1.11 1.90 3.23
C ALA A 124 -0.89 1.40 4.65
N PHE A 125 -1.69 0.41 5.06
CA PHE A 125 -1.77 -0.04 6.45
C PHE A 125 -1.69 -1.56 6.53
N HIS A 126 -0.84 -2.07 7.40
CA HIS A 126 -0.74 -3.48 7.74
C HIS A 126 -1.72 -3.81 8.88
N ARG A 127 -2.59 -4.79 8.63
CA ARG A 127 -3.58 -5.30 9.59
C ARG A 127 -2.88 -6.13 10.67
N ALA A 128 -3.13 -5.82 11.94
CA ALA A 128 -2.65 -6.64 13.06
C ALA A 128 -3.15 -8.08 12.96
N GLY A 129 -2.31 -9.03 13.38
CA GLY A 129 -2.62 -10.46 13.33
C GLY A 129 -2.41 -11.09 11.94
N THR A 130 -1.72 -10.40 11.03
CA THR A 130 -1.33 -10.94 9.73
C THR A 130 0.19 -10.95 9.57
N ILE A 131 0.67 -11.79 8.66
CA ILE A 131 2.11 -11.93 8.35
C ILE A 131 2.30 -11.66 6.86
N ILE A 132 3.25 -10.77 6.53
CA ILE A 132 3.59 -10.43 5.16
C ILE A 132 5.02 -10.93 4.85
N PRO A 133 5.17 -11.89 3.91
CA PRO A 133 6.48 -12.24 3.39
C PRO A 133 6.95 -11.17 2.39
N ARG A 134 8.19 -10.69 2.56
CA ARG A 134 8.83 -9.75 1.65
C ARG A 134 10.28 -10.12 1.35
N LYS A 135 10.85 -9.53 0.30
CA LYS A 135 12.28 -9.65 -0.06
C LYS A 135 12.91 -8.27 -0.08
N ASP A 136 13.76 -7.98 0.91
CA ASP A 136 14.32 -6.63 1.10
C ASP A 136 15.54 -6.30 0.26
N ARG A 137 16.10 -7.31 -0.42
CA ARG A 137 17.21 -7.10 -1.33
C ARG A 137 16.68 -6.58 -2.66
N TYR A 138 17.00 -5.32 -2.96
CA TYR A 138 16.71 -4.75 -4.25
C TYR A 138 17.49 -5.46 -5.37
N ARG A 139 16.78 -5.80 -6.45
CA ARG A 139 17.33 -6.35 -7.69
C ARG A 139 16.64 -5.70 -8.88
N ARG A 140 17.31 -5.68 -10.03
CA ARG A 140 16.78 -5.11 -11.29
C ARG A 140 15.61 -5.90 -11.91
N SER A 141 15.32 -7.12 -11.45
CA SER A 141 14.23 -7.96 -11.99
C SER A 141 13.83 -9.03 -10.97
N SER A 142 12.59 -9.50 -11.04
CA SER A 142 12.06 -10.56 -10.19
C SER A 142 12.85 -11.87 -10.31
N THR A 143 13.33 -12.21 -11.51
CA THR A 143 14.18 -13.39 -11.76
C THR A 143 15.44 -13.39 -10.90
N LEU A 144 16.06 -12.23 -10.70
CA LEU A 144 17.27 -12.10 -9.87
C LEU A 144 16.97 -12.13 -8.37
N MET A 145 15.71 -11.98 -7.98
CA MET A 145 15.27 -12.10 -6.59
C MET A 145 14.93 -13.54 -6.20
N ALA A 146 14.86 -14.49 -7.15
CA ALA A 146 14.32 -15.83 -6.93
C ALA A 146 14.93 -16.51 -5.69
N ASN A 147 16.25 -16.39 -5.51
CA ASN A 147 17.01 -17.03 -4.42
C ASN A 147 17.38 -16.07 -3.28
N ASP A 148 16.88 -14.83 -3.28
CA ASP A 148 17.08 -13.93 -2.15
C ASP A 148 16.27 -14.39 -0.92
N PRO A 149 16.78 -14.14 0.30
CA PRO A 149 16.12 -14.54 1.54
C PRO A 149 14.80 -13.78 1.74
N TYR A 150 13.91 -14.40 2.51
CA TYR A 150 12.64 -13.81 2.92
C TYR A 150 12.80 -13.07 4.26
N THR A 151 12.10 -11.95 4.37
CA THR A 151 11.77 -11.28 5.63
C THR A 151 10.30 -11.51 5.90
N LEU A 152 9.96 -11.96 7.12
CA LEU A 152 8.57 -12.07 7.56
C LEU A 152 8.25 -10.89 8.47
N VAL A 153 7.27 -10.08 8.06
CA VAL A 153 6.79 -8.97 8.89
C VAL A 153 5.51 -9.44 9.57
N SER A 154 5.54 -9.52 10.90
CA SER A 154 4.39 -9.86 11.74
C SER A 154 4.15 -8.71 12.70
N ILE A 155 2.88 -8.28 12.84
CA ILE A 155 2.49 -7.22 13.77
C ILE A 155 1.25 -7.62 14.56
#